data_AF-A0A536ZIE7-F1
#
_entry.id   AF-A0A536ZIE7-F1
#
_cell.length_a   1.000
_cell.length_b   1.000
_cell.length_c   1.000
_cell.angle_alpha   90.00
_cell.angle_beta   90.00
_cell.angle_gamma   90.00
#
_symmetry.space_group_name_H-M   'P 1'
#
loop_
_entity.id
_entity.type
_entity.pdbx_description
1 polymer ?
#
loop_
_entity_poly.entity_id
_entity_poly.type
_entity_poly.pdbx_seq_one_letter_code
_entity_poly.pdbx_strand_id
1 'polypeptide(L)' 'DAPAALLRYIAPKGSVAIDGVSLTVNSVGERHFAVNLIPHTLVATTLGELTRGARVNLEVDLVARYVARLLEAG' A
#
# COMPACT_ATOMS: atom_id res chain seq x y z
N ASP A 1 -3.17 6.73 8.74
CA ASP A 1 -2.96 7.69 7.65
C ASP A 1 -1.69 7.34 6.89
N ALA A 2 -1.74 7.43 5.56
CA ALA A 2 -0.57 7.21 4.71
C ALA A 2 0.11 8.56 4.39
N PRO A 3 1.45 8.63 4.34
CA PRO A 3 2.16 9.85 3.95
C PRO A 3 1.78 10.30 2.53
N ALA A 4 1.49 11.59 2.34
CA ALA A 4 1.11 12.15 1.04
C ALA A 4 2.14 11.88 -0.07
N ALA A 5 3.43 11.91 0.30
CA ALA A 5 4.53 11.62 -0.63
C ALA A 5 4.50 10.18 -1.17
N LEU A 6 3.93 9.22 -0.44
CA LEU A 6 3.79 7.83 -0.88
C LEU A 6 2.47 7.57 -1.59
N LEU A 7 1.39 8.26 -1.19
CA LEU A 7 0.06 8.11 -1.79
C LEU A 7 0.04 8.34 -3.31
N ARG A 8 0.91 9.22 -3.84
CA ARG A 8 1.03 9.44 -5.29
C ARG A 8 1.45 8.21 -6.10
N TYR A 9 2.04 7.20 -5.44
CA TYR A 9 2.48 5.95 -6.06
C TYR A 9 1.52 4.78 -5.79
N ILE A 10 0.43 5.03 -5.07
CA ILE A 10 -0.58 4.02 -4.72
C ILE A 10 -1.80 4.27 -5.59
N ALA A 11 -2.06 3.37 -6.54
CA ALA A 11 -3.22 3.45 -7.43
C ALA A 11 -4.26 2.38 -7.07
N PRO A 12 -5.57 2.64 -7.25
CA PRO A 12 -6.60 1.60 -7.16
C PRO A 12 -6.27 0.44 -8.09
N LYS A 13 -6.45 -0.79 -7.60
CA LYS A 13 -6.06 -2.05 -8.26
C LYS A 13 -4.55 -2.23 -8.49
N GLY A 14 -3.72 -1.32 -7.98
CA GLY A 14 -2.27 -1.48 -7.93
C GLY A 14 -1.83 -2.37 -6.78
N SER A 15 -0.52 -2.61 -6.72
CA SER A 15 0.12 -3.38 -5.66
C SER A 15 0.74 -2.47 -4.60
N VAL A 16 0.73 -2.93 -3.35
CA VAL A 16 1.38 -2.27 -2.21
C VAL A 16 1.89 -3.35 -1.25
N ALA A 17 3.04 -3.12 -0.62
CA ALA A 17 3.51 -4.02 0.44
C ALA A 17 3.33 -3.38 1.82
N ILE A 18 2.71 -4.12 2.74
CA ILE A 18 2.53 -3.74 4.13
C ILE A 18 3.24 -4.77 5.01
N ASP A 19 4.24 -4.35 5.76
CA ASP A 19 5.14 -5.24 6.52
C ASP A 19 5.68 -6.42 5.68
N GLY A 20 6.02 -6.13 4.42
CA GLY A 20 6.53 -7.12 3.47
C GLY A 20 5.46 -8.01 2.82
N VAL A 21 4.19 -7.87 3.20
CA VAL A 21 3.07 -8.64 2.62
C VAL A 21 2.54 -7.90 1.39
N SER A 22 2.59 -8.55 0.23
CA SER A 22 2.03 -8.02 -1.01
C SER A 22 0.50 -8.06 -1.00
N LEU A 23 -0.12 -6.90 -1.24
CA LEU A 23 -1.56 -6.70 -1.19
C LEU A 23 -2.05 -5.88 -2.38
N THR A 24 -3.31 -6.09 -2.76
CA THR A 24 -3.98 -5.30 -3.79
C THR A 24 -4.72 -4.14 -3.16
N VAL A 25 -4.48 -2.93 -3.69
CA VAL A 25 -5.19 -1.72 -3.28
C VAL A 25 -6.62 -1.75 -3.81
N ASN A 26 -7.60 -1.67 -2.91
CA ASN A 26 -9.01 -1.64 -3.28
C ASN A 26 -9.47 -0.21 -3.61
N SER A 27 -9.16 0.75 -2.74
CA SER A 27 -9.50 2.16 -2.92
C SER A 27 -8.44 3.08 -2.35
N VAL A 28 -8.39 4.31 -2.88
CA VAL A 28 -7.48 5.37 -2.44
C VAL A 28 -8.33 6.61 -2.18
N GLY A 29 -8.20 7.19 -0.99
CA GLY A 29 -8.77 8.48 -0.62
C GLY A 29 -7.69 9.54 -0.43
N GLU A 30 -8.06 10.72 0.07
CA GLU A 30 -7.13 11.86 0.18
C GLU A 30 -5.93 11.60 1.11
N ARG A 31 -6.12 10.81 2.17
CA ARG A 31 -5.12 10.58 3.23
C ARG A 31 -4.93 9.11 3.61
N HIS A 32 -5.64 8.21 2.95
CA HIS A 32 -5.67 6.79 3.28
C HIS A 32 -5.92 5.96 2.03
N PHE A 33 -5.60 4.67 2.12
CA PHE A 33 -5.97 3.67 1.12
C PHE A 33 -6.49 2.44 1.86
N ALA A 34 -7.26 1.61 1.17
CA ALA A 34 -7.83 0.39 1.72
C ALA A 34 -7.33 -0.84 0.94
N VAL A 35 -7.13 -1.92 1.67
CA VAL A 35 -6.77 -3.25 1.17
C VAL A 35 -7.74 -4.27 1.78
N ASN A 36 -8.00 -5.36 1.07
CA ASN A 36 -8.79 -6.46 1.63
C ASN A 36 -7.85 -7.60 2.02
N LEU A 37 -8.04 -8.15 3.22
CA LEU A 37 -7.28 -9.28 3.71
C LEU A 37 -8.16 -10.52 3.65
N ILE A 38 -7.68 -11.56 2.98
CA ILE A 38 -8.35 -12.87 2.98
C ILE A 38 -7.98 -13.64 4.26
N PRO A 39 -8.80 -14.62 4.71
CA PRO A 39 -8.54 -15.37 5.93
C PRO A 39 -7.14 -16.01 5.97
N HIS A 40 -6.65 -16.52 4.84
CA HIS A 40 -5.31 -17.10 4.77
C HIS A 40 -4.21 -16.08 5.07
N THR A 41 -4.30 -14.86 4.53
CA THR A 41 -3.33 -13.78 4.82
C THR A 41 -3.36 -13.37 6.28
N LEU A 42 -4.55 -13.29 6.90
CA LEU A 42 -4.68 -12.96 8.31
C LEU A 42 -4.01 -14.00 9.23
N VAL A 43 -4.09 -15.27 8.87
CA VAL A 43 -3.50 -16.37 9.67
C VAL A 43 -2.01 -16.56 9.38
N ALA A 44 -1.58 -16.33 8.15
CA ALA A 44 -0.20 -16.55 7.72
C ALA A 44 0.74 -15.36 7.94
N THR A 45 0.23 -14.21 8.40
CA THR A 45 1.02 -12.97 8.56
C THR A 45 0.69 -12.27 9.88
N THR A 46 1.50 -11.30 10.27
CA THR A 46 1.27 -10.47 11.47
C THR A 46 0.13 -9.46 11.30
N LEU A 47 -0.44 -9.34 10.10
CA LEU A 47 -1.48 -8.35 9.81
C LEU A 47 -2.78 -8.59 10.59
N GLY A 48 -3.05 -9.84 10.99
CA GLY A 48 -4.24 -10.18 11.79
C GLY A 48 -4.20 -9.64 13.22
N GLU A 49 -3.02 -9.28 13.73
CA GLU A 49 -2.81 -8.77 15.09
C GLU A 49 -2.78 -7.24 15.15
N LEU A 50 -2.81 -6.56 13.99
CA LEU A 50 -2.73 -5.11 13.92
C LEU A 50 -3.96 -4.46 14.56
N THR A 51 -3.70 -3.48 15.41
CA THR A 51 -4.72 -2.63 16.02
C THR A 51 -4.72 -1.25 15.38
N ARG A 52 -5.81 -0.50 15.55
CA ARG A 52 -5.88 0.89 15.06
C ARG A 52 -4.75 1.71 15.67
N GLY A 53 -4.02 2.43 14.81
CA GLY A 53 -2.87 3.25 15.22
C GLY A 53 -1.53 2.52 15.21
N ALA A 54 -1.51 1.20 14.98
CA ALA A 54 -0.28 0.47 14.75
C ALA A 54 0.50 1.06 13.57
N ARG A 55 1.82 1.14 13.73
CA ARG A 55 2.72 1.54 12.65
C ARG A 55 3.12 0.28 11.88
N VAL A 56 3.19 0.43 10.56
CA VAL A 56 3.56 -0.63 9.63
C VAL A 56 4.61 -0.09 8.68
N ASN A 57 5.43 -0.98 8.14
CA ASN A 57 6.32 -0.65 7.03
C ASN A 57 5.50 -0.62 5.75
N LEU A 58 5.67 0.45 4.96
CA LEU A 58 4.93 0.64 3.73
C LEU A 58 5.90 0.76 2.56
N GLU A 59 5.76 -0.13 1.57
CA GLU A 59 6.51 -0.09 0.33
C GLU A 59 5.54 0.11 -0.85
N VAL A 60 5.87 1.09 -1.70
CA VAL A 60 5.10 1.40 -2.92
C VAL A 60 5.61 0.58 -4.10
N ASP A 61 4.74 0.35 -5.08
CA ASP A 61 5.11 -0.40 -6.28
C ASP A 61 6.29 0.28 -7.01
N LEU A 62 7.30 -0.53 -7.31
CA LEU A 62 8.47 -0.12 -8.07
C LEU A 62 8.09 0.42 -9.46
N VAL A 63 7.11 -0.20 -10.12
CA VAL A 63 6.60 0.23 -11.42
C VAL A 63 5.98 1.62 -11.31
N ALA A 64 5.17 1.87 -10.29
CA ALA A 64 4.58 3.19 -10.06
C ALA A 64 5.66 4.27 -9.84
N ARG A 65 6.73 3.93 -9.11
CA ARG A 65 7.88 4.82 -8.92
C ARG A 65 8.62 5.12 -10.23
N TYR A 66 8.83 4.13 -11.09
CA TYR A 66 9.46 4.34 -12.39
C TYR A 66 8.59 5.14 -13.35
N VAL A 67 7.29 4.86 -13.41
CA VAL A 67 6.34 5.62 -14.24
C VAL A 67 6.31 7.09 -13.82
N ALA A 68 6.23 7.36 -12.51
CA ALA A 68 6.28 8.73 -12.02
C ALA A 68 7.58 9.45 -12.41
N ARG A 69 8.73 8.77 -12.32
CA ARG A 69 10.03 9.33 -12.74
C ARG A 69 10.07 9.62 -14.25
N LEU A 70 9.47 8.76 -15.08
CA LEU A 70 9.38 9.00 -16.52
C LEU A 70 8.52 10.22 -16.84
N LEU A 71 7.40 10.40 -16.14
CA LEU A 71 6.52 11.56 -16.31
C LEU A 71 7.14 12.88 -15.81
N GLU A 72 8.06 12.83 -14.84
CA GLU A 72 8.80 14.01 -14.37
C GLU A 72 9.95 14.41 -15.31
N ALA A 73 10.42 13.49 -16.14
CA ALA A 73 11.56 13.70 -17.04
C ALA A 73 11.16 14.22 -18.43
N GLY A 74 9.86 14.24 -18.74
CA GLY A 74 9.30 14.78 -19.99
C GLY A 74 8.60 16.10 -19.77
#